data_AF-A0AAE1UUN6-F1
#
_entry.id   AF-A0AAE1UUN6-F1
#
_cell.length_a   1.000
_cell.length_b   1.000
_cell.length_c   1.000
_cell.angle_alpha   90.00
_cell.angle_beta   90.00
_cell.angle_gamma   90.00
#
_symmetry.space_group_name_H-M   'P 1'
#
loop_
_entity.id
_entity.type
_entity.pdbx_description
1 polymer ?
#
loop_
_entity_poly.entity_id
_entity_poly.type
_entity_poly.pdbx_seq_one_letter_code
_entity_poly.pdbx_strand_id
1 'polypeptide(L)'
;MGICASSPSMTKRNGSIMNLPVTKVAMVIQMTGKLQEFRQPITAGEILVQNPGFFICSSEAMNVNSLVPQLVKDEILQLGQLYFLMPVSKLQTPLSLQDMCALAVKASTTLNDYCIRRPLAEYYGFRWVGS
;
A
#
# COMPACT_ATOMS: atom_id res chain seq x y z
N MET A 1 -31.46 -13.18 -30.97
CA MET A 1 -30.44 -12.19 -30.58
C MET A 1 -30.13 -12.40 -29.11
N GLY A 2 -29.13 -13.23 -28.80
CA GLY A 2 -28.80 -13.63 -27.43
C GLY A 2 -27.99 -12.56 -26.72
N ILE A 3 -28.45 -12.13 -25.54
CA ILE A 3 -27.68 -11.30 -24.63
C ILE A 3 -26.64 -12.17 -23.93
N CYS A 4 -25.45 -12.26 -24.52
CA CYS A 4 -24.31 -12.90 -23.88
C CYS A 4 -23.67 -11.92 -22.90
N ALA A 5 -24.20 -11.85 -21.67
CA ALA A 5 -23.55 -11.18 -20.55
C ALA A 5 -22.46 -12.11 -20.00
N SER A 6 -21.26 -12.06 -20.59
CA SER A 6 -20.12 -12.79 -20.07
C SER A 6 -19.56 -12.05 -18.85
N SER A 7 -19.85 -12.55 -17.65
CA SER A 7 -19.15 -12.20 -16.42
C SER A 7 -17.78 -12.90 -16.37
N PRO A 8 -16.69 -12.21 -16.01
CA PRO A 8 -15.49 -12.88 -15.52
C PRO A 8 -15.52 -12.92 -13.97
N SER A 9 -15.84 -14.13 -13.48
CA SER A 9 -15.10 -14.84 -12.43
C SER A 9 -14.86 -14.13 -11.09
N MET A 10 -15.73 -14.46 -10.13
CA MET A 10 -15.41 -14.42 -8.71
C MET A 10 -14.25 -15.38 -8.39
N THR A 11 -13.03 -14.88 -8.29
CA THR A 11 -11.96 -15.60 -7.58
C THR A 11 -12.11 -15.32 -6.09
N LYS A 12 -12.84 -16.21 -5.41
CA LYS A 12 -12.94 -16.30 -3.96
C LYS A 12 -11.54 -16.61 -3.38
N ARG A 13 -10.80 -15.56 -2.99
CA ARG A 13 -9.70 -15.67 -2.02
C ARG A 13 -10.18 -15.02 -0.72
N ASN A 14 -10.13 -15.78 0.37
CA ASN A 14 -10.32 -15.28 1.73
C ASN A 14 -9.53 -13.99 1.94
N GLY A 15 -10.21 -12.92 2.37
CA GLY A 15 -9.64 -11.59 2.57
C GLY A 15 -10.28 -10.57 1.63
N SER A 16 -11.33 -9.92 2.09
CA SER A 16 -11.97 -8.77 1.45
C SER A 16 -10.98 -7.63 1.21
N ILE A 17 -10.29 -7.63 0.07
CA ILE A 17 -9.42 -6.52 -0.38
C ILE A 17 -9.81 -6.01 -1.80
N MET A 18 -10.69 -6.68 -2.54
CA MET A 18 -10.86 -6.41 -3.98
C MET A 18 -11.97 -5.42 -4.37
N ASN A 19 -12.09 -4.31 -3.66
CA ASN A 19 -12.70 -3.06 -4.15
C ASN A 19 -12.46 -1.92 -3.14
N LEU A 20 -11.22 -1.80 -2.65
CA LEU A 20 -10.81 -0.71 -1.78
C LEU A 20 -10.17 0.40 -2.63
N PRO A 21 -10.29 1.69 -2.26
CA PRO A 21 -9.59 2.80 -2.93
C PRO A 21 -8.07 2.64 -2.95
N VAL A 22 -7.53 1.66 -2.20
CA VAL A 22 -6.12 1.27 -2.17
C VAL A 22 -5.58 0.92 -3.56
N THR A 23 -6.36 0.35 -4.47
CA THR A 23 -5.87 0.01 -5.83
C THR A 23 -5.61 1.21 -6.73
N LYS A 24 -6.11 2.39 -6.37
CA LYS A 24 -5.93 3.64 -7.14
C LYS A 24 -4.87 4.57 -6.54
N VAL A 25 -4.20 4.14 -5.46
CA VAL A 25 -3.23 4.96 -4.75
C VAL A 25 -2.00 4.12 -4.40
N ALA A 26 -0.82 4.73 -4.41
CA ALA A 26 0.37 4.12 -3.83
C ALA A 26 0.35 4.36 -2.31
N MET A 27 0.58 3.31 -1.53
CA MET A 27 0.57 3.38 -0.06
C MET A 27 1.99 3.30 0.47
N VAL A 28 2.41 4.32 1.20
CA VAL A 28 3.71 4.35 1.88
C VAL A 28 3.49 4.36 3.38
N ILE A 29 3.89 3.30 4.07
CA ILE A 29 3.74 3.18 5.52
C ILE A 29 5.09 3.37 6.18
N GLN A 30 5.18 4.37 7.05
CA GLN A 30 6.36 4.57 7.87
C GLN A 30 6.39 3.56 9.01
N MET A 31 7.58 3.11 9.41
CA MET A 31 7.75 2.23 10.57
C MET A 31 7.17 2.82 11.87
N THR A 32 7.01 4.15 11.94
CA THR A 32 6.33 4.88 13.01
C THR A 32 4.80 4.68 13.02
N GLY A 33 4.19 4.20 11.94
CA GLY A 33 2.75 3.92 11.81
C GLY A 33 1.98 4.96 11.00
N LYS A 34 2.67 5.97 10.45
CA LYS A 34 2.06 6.97 9.58
C LYS A 34 1.87 6.40 8.17
N LEU A 35 0.67 6.60 7.60
CA LEU A 35 0.37 6.33 6.20
C LEU A 35 0.53 7.60 5.37
N GLN A 36 1.17 7.47 4.23
CA GLN A 36 1.13 8.46 3.16
C GLN A 36 0.52 7.81 1.93
N GLU A 37 -0.53 8.42 1.40
CA GLU A 37 -1.17 7.99 0.18
C GLU A 37 -0.83 8.90 -0.98
N PHE A 38 -0.60 8.31 -2.15
CA PHE A 38 -0.28 9.06 -3.36
C PHE A 38 -1.22 8.63 -4.48
N ARG A 39 -2.04 9.57 -4.96
CA ARG A 39 -2.98 9.33 -6.07
C ARG A 39 -2.37 9.59 -7.46
N GLN A 40 -1.21 10.24 -7.48
CA GLN A 40 -0.48 10.60 -8.68
C GLN A 40 0.84 9.83 -8.72
N PRO A 41 1.40 9.60 -9.93
CA PRO A 41 2.75 9.08 -10.07
C PRO A 41 3.71 9.95 -9.27
N ILE A 42 4.43 9.33 -8.33
CA ILE A 42 5.45 9.99 -7.52
C ILE A 42 6.70 9.11 -7.51
N THR A 43 7.86 9.74 -7.58
CA THR A 43 9.13 9.02 -7.50
C THR A 43 9.53 8.76 -6.05
N ALA A 44 10.28 7.69 -5.83
CA ALA A 44 10.82 7.41 -4.50
C ALA A 44 11.68 8.59 -3.99
N GLY A 45 12.44 9.22 -4.88
CA GLY A 45 13.28 10.38 -4.60
C GLY A 45 12.49 11.55 -4.02
N GLU A 46 11.34 11.90 -4.59
CA GLU A 46 10.50 13.00 -4.10
C GLU A 46 10.01 12.77 -2.66
N ILE A 47 9.67 11.54 -2.31
CA ILE A 47 9.26 11.17 -0.95
C ILE A 47 10.45 11.25 0.01
N LEU A 48 11.64 10.84 -0.44
CA LEU A 48 12.87 10.85 0.36
C LEU A 48 13.42 12.26 0.60
N VAL A 49 13.17 13.21 -0.30
CA VAL A 49 13.50 14.64 -0.07
C VAL A 49 12.73 15.18 1.15
N GLN A 50 11.48 14.76 1.33
CA GLN A 50 10.66 15.16 2.48
C GLN A 50 11.00 14.38 3.76
N ASN A 51 11.66 13.22 3.63
CA ASN A 51 12.00 12.33 4.73
C ASN A 51 13.50 11.98 4.71
N PRO A 52 14.38 12.94 5.07
CA PRO A 52 15.81 12.69 5.09
C PRO A 52 16.16 11.60 6.11
N GLY A 53 17.10 10.72 5.74
CA GLY A 53 17.52 9.60 6.60
C GLY A 53 16.59 8.37 6.54
N PHE A 54 15.64 8.35 5.61
CA PHE A 54 14.82 7.18 5.32
C PHE A 54 15.13 6.61 3.93
N PHE A 55 14.67 5.39 3.68
CA PHE A 55 14.64 4.74 2.39
C PHE A 55 13.28 4.07 2.17
N ILE A 56 12.91 3.89 0.91
CA ILE A 56 11.67 3.21 0.50
C ILE A 56 12.00 1.79 0.05
N CYS A 57 11.10 0.87 0.36
CA CYS A 57 11.20 -0.52 -0.06
C CYS A 57 9.81 -1.06 -0.36
N SER A 58 9.71 -1.93 -1.36
CA SER A 58 8.45 -2.61 -1.70
C SER A 58 8.18 -3.73 -0.69
N SER A 59 6.92 -3.88 -0.26
CA SER A 59 6.52 -5.00 0.60
C SER A 59 6.72 -6.36 -0.08
N GLU A 60 6.61 -6.41 -1.41
CA GLU A 60 6.76 -7.66 -2.17
C GLU A 60 8.22 -8.13 -2.26
N ALA A 61 9.17 -7.20 -2.14
CA ALA A 61 10.59 -7.48 -2.23
C ALA A 61 11.24 -7.76 -0.85
N MET A 62 10.47 -7.69 0.24
CA MET A 62 10.95 -7.99 1.59
C MET A 62 10.97 -9.49 1.85
N ASN A 63 12.07 -9.99 2.44
CA ASN A 63 12.18 -11.38 2.85
C ASN A 63 12.78 -11.51 4.26
N VAL A 64 12.35 -12.53 4.99
CA VAL A 64 12.82 -12.83 6.35
C VAL A 64 14.31 -13.17 6.32
N ASN A 65 15.06 -12.64 7.28
CA ASN A 65 16.51 -12.81 7.43
C ASN A 65 17.32 -12.35 6.21
N SER A 66 16.73 -11.51 5.34
CA SER A 66 17.41 -10.90 4.20
C SER A 66 17.56 -9.40 4.42
N LEU A 67 18.54 -8.81 3.74
CA LEU A 67 18.61 -7.36 3.59
C LEU A 67 17.39 -6.88 2.79
N VAL A 68 16.85 -5.73 3.19
CA VAL A 68 15.71 -5.15 2.51
C VAL A 68 16.20 -4.33 1.32
N PRO A 69 15.72 -4.63 0.10
CA PRO A 69 16.13 -3.88 -1.07
C PRO A 69 15.56 -2.46 -1.01
N GLN A 70 16.44 -1.48 -1.24
CA GLN A 70 16.04 -0.10 -1.41
C GLN A 70 15.51 0.13 -2.84
N LEU A 71 14.38 0.81 -2.93
CA LEU A 71 13.81 1.28 -4.18
C LEU A 71 14.68 2.39 -4.78
N VAL A 72 14.88 2.37 -6.10
CA VAL A 72 15.70 3.38 -6.78
C VAL A 72 14.99 4.74 -6.69
N LYS A 73 15.75 5.82 -6.47
CA LYS A 73 15.17 7.16 -6.31
C LYS A 73 14.34 7.62 -7.50
N ASP A 74 14.75 7.25 -8.71
CA ASP A 74 14.07 7.60 -9.95
C ASP A 74 12.90 6.65 -10.28
N GLU A 75 12.67 5.63 -9.47
CA GLU A 75 11.57 4.69 -9.67
C GLU A 75 10.24 5.31 -9.22
N ILE A 76 9.23 5.19 -10.08
CA ILE A 76 7.88 5.68 -9.83
C ILE A 76 7.12 4.63 -9.03
N LEU A 77 6.52 5.06 -7.91
CA LEU A 77 5.69 4.19 -7.10
C LEU A 77 4.42 3.78 -7.87
N GLN A 78 4.13 2.48 -7.83
CA GLN A 78 2.98 1.92 -8.51
C GLN A 78 1.71 2.06 -7.64
N LEU A 79 0.60 2.44 -8.28
CA LEU A 79 -0.69 2.48 -7.63
C LEU A 79 -1.16 1.07 -7.27
N GLY A 80 -1.81 0.90 -6.12
CA GLY A 80 -2.21 -0.41 -5.62
C GLY A 80 -1.09 -1.20 -4.94
N GLN A 81 0.13 -0.67 -4.93
CA GLN A 81 1.27 -1.27 -4.26
C GLN A 81 1.54 -0.65 -2.90
N LEU A 82 2.10 -1.47 -2.03
CA LEU A 82 2.46 -1.10 -0.66
C LEU A 82 3.97 -1.01 -0.52
N TYR A 83 4.38 0.13 0.01
CA TYR A 83 5.77 0.46 0.24
C TYR A 83 5.96 0.81 1.71
N PHE A 84 7.14 0.51 2.22
CA PHE A 84 7.53 0.86 3.57
C PHE A 84 8.62 1.92 3.56
N LEU A 85 8.47 2.91 4.42
CA LEU A 85 9.47 3.94 4.68
C LEU A 85 10.23 3.56 5.95
N MET A 86 11.51 3.20 5.78
CA MET A 86 12.37 2.67 6.84
C MET A 86 13.60 3.55 7.05
N PRO A 87 14.12 3.68 8.28
CA PRO A 87 15.31 4.47 8.54
C PRO A 87 16.54 3.79 7.91
N VAL A 88 17.46 4.58 7.34
CA VAL A 88 18.69 4.04 6.70
C VAL A 88 19.56 3.22 7.65
N SER A 89 19.44 3.42 8.96
CA SER A 89 20.09 2.58 9.99
C SER A 89 19.73 1.10 9.89
N LYS A 90 18.55 0.76 9.35
CA LYS A 90 18.10 -0.64 9.16
C LYS A 90 18.48 -1.22 7.80
N LEU A 91 19.08 -0.44 6.88
CA LEU A 91 19.44 -0.89 5.54
C LEU A 91 20.48 -2.02 5.55
N GLN A 92 21.41 -1.97 6.52
CA GLN A 92 22.50 -2.95 6.66
C GLN A 92 22.15 -4.08 7.64
N THR A 93 20.93 -4.09 8.17
CA THR A 93 20.49 -5.12 9.13
C THR A 93 19.50 -6.05 8.45
N PRO A 94 19.70 -7.38 8.54
CA PRO A 94 18.71 -8.33 8.06
C PRO A 94 17.37 -8.12 8.76
N LEU A 95 16.28 -8.18 8.01
CA LEU A 95 14.93 -8.04 8.56
C LEU A 95 14.58 -9.32 9.34
N SER A 96 14.51 -9.23 10.67
CA SER A 96 14.10 -10.37 11.48
C SER A 96 12.63 -10.74 11.22
N LEU A 97 12.26 -12.01 11.46
CA LEU A 97 10.85 -12.42 11.40
C LEU A 97 9.96 -11.54 12.28
N GLN A 98 10.45 -11.17 13.46
CA GLN A 98 9.73 -10.32 14.40
C GLN A 98 9.51 -8.91 13.83
N ASP A 99 10.53 -8.30 13.22
CA ASP A 99 10.41 -7.00 12.56
C ASP A 99 9.41 -7.05 11.40
N MET A 100 9.46 -8.12 10.59
CA MET A 100 8.53 -8.31 9.47
C MET A 100 7.09 -8.46 9.94
N CYS A 101 6.85 -9.27 10.98
CA CYS A 101 5.54 -9.40 11.61
C CYS A 101 5.05 -8.06 12.18
N ALA A 102 5.92 -7.29 12.84
CA ALA A 102 5.58 -5.98 13.38
C ALA A 102 5.19 -4.99 12.26
N LEU A 103 5.91 -4.99 11.14
CA LEU A 103 5.57 -4.21 9.96
C LEU A 103 4.23 -4.63 9.35
N ALA A 104 3.97 -5.95 9.23
CA ALA A 104 2.73 -6.48 8.68
C ALA A 104 1.50 -6.14 9.54
N VAL A 105 1.63 -6.27 10.86
CA VAL A 105 0.57 -5.86 11.82
C VAL A 105 0.32 -4.37 11.70
N LYS A 106 1.38 -3.55 11.73
CA LYS A 106 1.27 -2.10 11.59
C LYS A 106 0.63 -1.70 10.26
N ALA A 107 1.01 -2.34 9.16
CA ALA A 107 0.39 -2.11 7.87
C ALA A 107 -1.09 -2.46 7.88
N SER A 108 -1.45 -3.60 8.46
CA SER A 108 -2.84 -4.05 8.57
C SER A 108 -3.69 -3.07 9.38
N THR A 109 -3.20 -2.61 10.53
CA THR A 109 -3.92 -1.63 11.36
C THR A 109 -4.06 -0.29 10.66
N THR A 110 -2.99 0.20 10.04
CA THR A 110 -2.96 1.49 9.35
C THR A 110 -3.88 1.49 8.11
N LEU A 111 -3.88 0.40 7.33
CA LEU A 111 -4.78 0.25 6.19
C LEU A 111 -6.24 0.09 6.64
N ASN A 112 -6.49 -0.67 7.71
CA ASN A 112 -7.83 -0.82 8.27
C ASN A 112 -8.39 0.54 8.71
N ASP A 113 -7.62 1.32 9.47
CA ASP A 113 -7.99 2.68 9.87
C ASP A 113 -8.24 3.60 8.66
N TYR A 114 -7.37 3.51 7.65
CA TYR A 114 -7.54 4.26 6.40
C TYR A 114 -8.86 3.91 5.69
N CYS A 115 -9.25 2.64 5.67
CA CYS A 115 -10.48 2.21 5.02
C CYS A 115 -11.72 2.57 5.82
N ILE A 116 -11.65 2.53 7.16
CA ILE A 116 -12.76 2.95 8.04
C ILE A 116 -13.02 4.45 7.92
N ARG A 117 -11.96 5.28 7.80
CA ARG A 117 -12.08 6.74 7.75
C ARG A 117 -12.49 7.30 6.38
N ARG A 118 -12.55 6.47 5.34
CA ARG A 118 -13.00 6.87 4.00
C ARG A 118 -14.51 6.61 3.88
N PRO A 119 -15.36 7.64 3.71
CA PRO A 119 -16.77 7.42 3.42
C PRO A 119 -16.89 6.56 2.16
N LEU A 120 -17.61 5.44 2.26
CA LEU A 120 -17.91 4.49 1.16
C LEU A 120 -18.63 5.14 -0.04
N ALA A 121 -18.96 6.43 0.03
CA ALA A 121 -19.68 7.19 -0.99
C ALA A 121 -18.90 7.42 -2.30
N GLU A 122 -17.57 7.27 -2.32
CA GLU A 122 -16.77 7.39 -3.56
C GLU A 122 -16.60 6.06 -4.31
N TYR A 123 -17.00 4.93 -3.73
CA TYR A 123 -16.74 3.61 -4.33
C TYR A 123 -17.90 3.05 -5.16
N TYR A 124 -19.12 3.48 -4.87
CA TYR A 124 -20.26 3.20 -5.71
C TYR A 124 -20.89 4.52 -6.11
N GLY A 125 -20.96 4.81 -7.41
CA GLY A 125 -21.66 5.97 -7.96
C GLY A 125 -23.18 5.91 -7.77
N PHE A 126 -23.67 5.73 -6.55
CA PHE A 126 -25.07 5.85 -6.21
C PHE A 126 -25.35 7.30 -5.83
N ARG A 127 -25.96 8.00 -6.78
CA ARG A 127 -26.67 9.25 -6.50
C ARG A 127 -27.81 8.92 -5.53
N TRP A 128 -27.68 9.35 -4.29
CA TRP A 128 -28.80 9.41 -3.34
C TRP A 128 -29.86 10.33 -3.94
N VAL A 129 -30.91 9.75 -4.53
CA VAL A 129 -32.16 10.48 -4.79
C VAL A 129 -32.98 10.30 -3.52
N GLY A 130 -32.94 11.31 -2.66
CA GLY A 130 -33.79 11.37 -1.48
C GLY A 130 -35.26 11.41 -1.90
N SER A 131 -36.08 10.65 -1.18
CA SER A 131 -37.55 10.73 -1.23
C SER A 131 -38.09 11.88 -0.40
#